data_AF-K7FT36-F1
#
_entry.id   AF-K7FT36-F1
#
_cell.length_a   1.000
_cell.length_b   1.000
_cell.length_c   1.000
_cell.angle_alpha   90.00
_cell.angle_beta   90.00
_cell.angle_gamma   90.00
#
_symmetry.space_group_name_H-M   'P 1'
#
loop_
_entity.id
_entity.type
_entity.pdbx_description
1 polymer ?
#
loop_
_entity_poly.entity_id
_entity_poly.type
_entity_poly.pdbx_seq_one_letter_code
_entity_poly.pdbx_strand_id
1 'polypeptide(L)'
;MQLYIRDNGSPEEHAIYVWDHFIAQSAAENVFFVAHSYGGLAFVELMIQREADVKNKVTAVALTDSVHNVWHQEAGKTIREWMRENCCNWVSSSEPLDTSVESMLPDCPRVSAGTERHELTSWKSFPSIFKFFGEASEAKNSSVKLAPTRRSNRIKYEEL
;
A
#
# COMPACT_ATOMS: atom_id res chain seq x y z
N MET A 1 1.52 -9.64 -36.28
CA MET A 1 2.69 -9.04 -35.60
C MET A 1 2.31 -8.87 -34.15
N GLN A 2 2.89 -9.64 -33.24
CA GLN A 2 2.54 -9.57 -31.81
C GLN A 2 3.34 -8.42 -31.19
N LEU A 3 2.63 -7.39 -30.71
CA LEU A 3 3.23 -6.26 -30.01
C LEU A 3 3.37 -6.66 -28.53
N TYR A 4 4.60 -6.86 -28.09
CA TYR A 4 4.93 -7.08 -26.69
C TYR A 4 5.03 -5.72 -25.98
N ILE A 5 4.56 -5.68 -24.73
CA ILE A 5 4.84 -4.56 -23.83
C ILE A 5 6.32 -4.69 -23.45
N ARG A 6 7.09 -3.61 -23.65
CA ARG A 6 8.53 -3.58 -23.28
C ARG A 6 8.67 -3.71 -21.77
N ASP A 7 9.76 -4.35 -21.33
CA ASP A 7 10.13 -4.43 -19.91
C ASP A 7 8.98 -5.02 -19.04
N ASN A 8 8.37 -6.08 -19.53
CA ASN A 8 7.18 -6.74 -18.96
C ASN A 8 7.29 -8.28 -19.00
N GLY A 9 8.46 -8.81 -18.65
CA GLY A 9 8.78 -10.24 -18.68
C GLY A 9 8.34 -11.02 -17.43
N SER A 10 8.08 -10.33 -16.32
CA SER A 10 7.57 -10.91 -15.07
C SER A 10 6.41 -10.10 -14.47
N PRO A 11 5.64 -10.64 -13.50
CA PRO A 11 4.63 -9.87 -12.78
C PRO A 11 5.17 -8.63 -12.06
N GLU A 12 6.40 -8.69 -11.56
CA GLU A 12 7.10 -7.57 -10.92
C GLU A 12 7.46 -6.48 -11.93
N GLU A 13 8.09 -6.88 -13.04
CA GLU A 13 8.39 -5.96 -14.16
C GLU A 13 7.10 -5.32 -14.68
N HIS A 14 6.00 -6.07 -14.74
CA HIS A 14 4.68 -5.53 -15.08
C HIS A 14 4.22 -4.44 -14.13
N ALA A 15 4.32 -4.68 -12.82
CA ALA A 15 3.90 -3.72 -11.80
C ALA A 15 4.74 -2.42 -11.88
N ILE A 16 6.05 -2.54 -12.10
CA ILE A 16 6.96 -1.41 -12.29
C ILE A 16 6.61 -0.66 -13.58
N TYR A 17 6.41 -1.38 -14.68
CA TYR A 17 6.04 -0.79 -15.97
C TYR A 17 4.75 0.03 -15.84
N VAL A 18 3.70 -0.56 -15.27
CA VAL A 18 2.40 0.11 -15.09
C VAL A 18 2.53 1.33 -14.18
N TRP A 19 3.34 1.23 -13.12
CA TRP A 19 3.63 2.36 -12.25
C TRP A 19 4.27 3.51 -13.01
N ASP A 20 5.41 3.27 -13.66
CA ASP A 20 6.21 4.31 -14.31
C ASP A 20 5.48 4.99 -15.47
N HIS A 21 4.67 4.24 -16.22
CA HIS A 21 4.04 4.72 -17.46
C HIS A 21 2.63 5.28 -17.26
N PHE A 22 1.92 4.88 -16.20
CA PHE A 22 0.52 5.28 -16.00
C PHE A 22 0.29 5.87 -14.62
N ILE A 23 0.59 5.14 -13.56
CA ILE A 23 0.19 5.53 -12.21
C ILE A 23 0.99 6.73 -11.74
N ALA A 24 2.32 6.72 -11.88
CA ALA A 24 3.20 7.80 -11.45
C ALA A 24 2.89 9.13 -12.16
N GLN A 25 2.51 9.06 -13.45
CA GLN A 25 2.18 10.22 -14.28
C GLN A 25 0.74 10.71 -14.12
N SER A 26 -0.13 9.94 -13.47
CA SER A 26 -1.53 10.33 -13.27
C SER A 26 -1.66 11.55 -12.36
N ALA A 27 -2.76 12.31 -12.49
CA ALA A 27 -3.06 13.43 -11.61
C ALA A 27 -3.58 13.01 -10.21
N ALA A 28 -3.75 11.70 -9.97
CA ALA A 28 -4.33 11.20 -8.74
C ALA A 28 -3.35 11.36 -7.55
N GLU A 29 -3.76 12.02 -6.48
CA GLU A 29 -2.94 12.22 -5.27
C GLU A 29 -3.17 11.14 -4.20
N ASN A 30 -4.22 10.35 -4.37
CA ASN A 30 -4.60 9.24 -3.50
C ASN A 30 -4.77 7.98 -4.34
N VAL A 31 -3.75 7.13 -4.33
CA VAL A 31 -3.77 5.83 -5.02
C VAL A 31 -3.97 4.73 -3.99
N PHE A 32 -4.84 3.78 -4.30
CA PHE A 32 -5.10 2.60 -3.47
C PHE A 32 -4.82 1.34 -4.28
N PHE A 33 -4.21 0.35 -3.64
CA PHE A 33 -3.91 -0.94 -4.26
C PHE A 33 -4.74 -2.05 -3.62
N VAL A 34 -5.28 -2.94 -4.45
CA VAL A 34 -5.74 -4.27 -4.02
C VAL A 34 -4.83 -5.29 -4.68
N ALA A 35 -4.05 -6.03 -3.88
CA ALA A 35 -3.03 -6.95 -4.35
C ALA A 35 -3.31 -8.36 -3.83
N HIS A 36 -3.73 -9.24 -4.74
CA HIS A 36 -4.11 -10.61 -4.43
C HIS A 36 -2.94 -11.58 -4.59
N SER A 37 -2.78 -12.51 -3.64
CA SER A 37 -1.84 -13.63 -3.77
C SER A 37 -0.43 -13.13 -4.12
N TYR A 38 0.15 -13.62 -5.22
CA TYR A 38 1.45 -13.18 -5.74
C TYR A 38 1.54 -11.67 -6.03
N GLY A 39 0.41 -11.00 -6.27
CA GLY A 39 0.36 -9.56 -6.47
C GLY A 39 0.95 -8.76 -5.30
N GLY A 40 0.94 -9.30 -4.08
CA GLY A 40 1.64 -8.66 -2.96
C GLY A 40 3.16 -8.73 -3.08
N LEU A 41 3.72 -9.81 -3.64
CA LEU A 41 5.16 -9.91 -3.92
C LEU A 41 5.56 -8.84 -4.94
N ALA A 42 4.78 -8.71 -6.03
CA ALA A 42 4.98 -7.68 -7.04
C ALA A 42 4.84 -6.26 -6.48
N PHE A 43 3.91 -6.02 -5.55
CA PHE A 43 3.78 -4.74 -4.88
C PHE A 43 5.01 -4.42 -3.99
N VAL A 44 5.55 -5.40 -3.26
CA VAL A 44 6.76 -5.20 -2.46
C VAL A 44 7.96 -4.91 -3.37
N GLU A 45 8.08 -5.57 -4.51
CA GLU A 45 9.14 -5.26 -5.49
C GLU A 45 9.00 -3.82 -6.02
N LEU A 46 7.78 -3.38 -6.34
CA LEU A 46 7.50 -1.99 -6.69
C LEU A 46 7.92 -1.02 -5.56
N MET A 47 7.61 -1.34 -4.30
CA MET A 47 8.04 -0.54 -3.15
C MET A 47 9.56 -0.47 -3.02
N ILE A 48 10.28 -1.57 -3.26
CA ILE A 48 11.74 -1.61 -3.21
C ILE A 48 12.33 -0.71 -4.30
N GLN A 49 11.78 -0.77 -5.51
CA GLN A 49 12.35 -0.04 -6.65
C GLN A 49 11.91 1.42 -6.76
N ARG A 50 10.77 1.81 -6.17
CA ARG A 50 10.16 3.15 -6.30
C ARG A 50 9.71 3.73 -4.95
N GLU A 51 10.42 3.40 -3.87
CA GLU A 51 10.01 3.68 -2.48
C GLU A 51 9.47 5.11 -2.27
N ALA A 52 10.22 6.13 -2.68
CA ALA A 52 9.86 7.52 -2.44
C ALA A 52 8.54 7.91 -3.14
N ASP A 53 8.39 7.53 -4.41
CA ASP A 53 7.22 7.88 -5.21
C ASP A 53 5.98 7.14 -4.71
N VAL A 54 6.13 5.84 -4.40
CA VAL A 54 5.03 5.01 -3.90
C VAL A 54 4.55 5.53 -2.56
N LYS A 55 5.46 5.82 -1.62
CA LYS A 55 5.10 6.39 -0.30
C LYS A 55 4.42 7.75 -0.38
N ASN A 56 4.76 8.56 -1.37
CA ASN A 56 4.16 9.87 -1.56
C ASN A 56 2.72 9.78 -2.11
N LYS A 57 2.48 8.86 -3.04
CA LYS A 57 1.24 8.81 -3.83
C LYS A 57 0.23 7.75 -3.36
N VAL A 58 0.71 6.63 -2.84
CA VAL A 58 -0.14 5.55 -2.34
C VAL A 58 -0.62 5.86 -0.93
N THR A 59 -1.93 5.77 -0.73
CA THR A 59 -2.59 6.04 0.55
C THR A 59 -2.75 4.78 1.39
N ALA A 60 -3.15 3.67 0.79
CA ALA A 60 -3.25 2.38 1.47
C ALA A 60 -3.25 1.20 0.49
N VAL A 61 -2.92 0.02 1.00
CA VAL A 61 -2.84 -1.22 0.22
C VAL A 61 -3.60 -2.33 0.94
N ALA A 62 -4.60 -2.89 0.26
CA ALA A 62 -5.28 -4.09 0.71
C ALA A 62 -4.65 -5.31 0.05
N LEU A 63 -4.01 -6.14 0.84
CA LEU A 63 -3.50 -7.44 0.43
C LEU A 63 -4.61 -8.48 0.64
N THR A 64 -4.78 -9.40 -0.30
CA THR A 64 -5.82 -10.44 -0.21
C THR A 64 -5.17 -11.80 -0.40
N ASP A 65 -5.05 -12.51 0.70
CA ASP A 65 -4.30 -13.76 0.83
C ASP A 65 -2.92 -13.72 0.18
N SER A 66 -2.22 -12.60 0.40
CA SER A 66 -0.91 -12.37 -0.19
C SER A 66 0.14 -13.28 0.42
N VAL A 67 1.03 -13.78 -0.44
CA VAL A 67 2.17 -14.64 -0.10
C VAL A 67 3.50 -13.87 0.00
N HIS A 68 3.45 -12.54 -0.02
CA HIS A 68 4.65 -11.70 0.12
C HIS A 68 5.43 -12.02 1.40
N ASN A 69 6.74 -11.76 1.35
CA ASN A 69 7.61 -11.90 2.51
C ASN A 69 8.66 -10.80 2.48
N VAL A 70 8.40 -9.74 3.24
CA VAL A 70 9.27 -8.54 3.31
C VAL A 70 10.69 -8.84 3.82
N TRP A 71 10.90 -9.96 4.49
CA TRP A 71 12.23 -10.38 4.97
C TRP A 71 13.00 -11.12 3.89
N HIS A 72 12.32 -11.98 3.13
CA HIS A 72 12.92 -12.71 2.02
C HIS A 72 13.16 -11.81 0.81
N GLN A 73 12.29 -10.83 0.56
CA GLN A 73 12.47 -9.80 -0.47
C GLN A 73 13.44 -8.69 -0.05
N GLU A 74 14.10 -8.82 1.10
CA GLU A 74 15.09 -7.87 1.60
C GLU A 74 14.58 -6.41 1.70
N ALA A 75 13.30 -6.23 2.02
CA ALA A 75 12.69 -4.91 2.11
C ALA A 75 13.34 -4.08 3.23
N GLY A 76 13.75 -2.87 2.87
CA GLY A 76 14.37 -1.91 3.79
C GLY A 76 13.51 -1.64 5.03
N LYS A 77 14.14 -1.22 6.13
CA LYS A 77 13.45 -0.91 7.40
C LYS A 77 12.28 0.06 7.19
N THR A 78 12.52 1.11 6.41
CA THR A 78 11.54 2.15 6.09
C THR A 78 10.34 1.60 5.31
N ILE A 79 10.54 0.64 4.41
CA ILE A 79 9.46 -0.03 3.66
C ILE A 79 8.63 -0.87 4.62
N ARG A 80 9.27 -1.67 5.48
CA ARG A 80 8.59 -2.51 6.47
C ARG A 80 7.75 -1.71 7.46
N GLU A 81 8.26 -0.57 7.91
CA GLU A 81 7.51 0.36 8.76
C GLU A 81 6.29 0.93 8.03
N TRP A 82 6.48 1.39 6.79
CA TRP A 82 5.38 1.92 5.99
C TRP A 82 4.30 0.86 5.70
N MET A 83 4.69 -0.39 5.40
CA MET A 83 3.74 -1.47 5.18
C MET A 83 2.93 -1.80 6.43
N ARG A 84 3.55 -1.72 7.62
CA ARG A 84 2.85 -1.91 8.89
C ARG A 84 1.74 -0.89 9.11
N GLU A 85 1.94 0.34 8.65
CA GLU A 85 1.04 1.46 8.86
C GLU A 85 -0.03 1.60 7.78
N ASN A 86 0.30 1.24 6.53
CA ASN A 86 -0.51 1.56 5.35
C ASN A 86 -1.06 0.33 4.63
N CYS A 87 -0.70 -0.88 5.06
CA CYS A 87 -1.20 -2.13 4.47
C CYS A 87 -2.03 -2.93 5.48
N CYS A 88 -2.93 -3.76 4.97
CA CYS A 88 -3.60 -4.83 5.73
C CYS A 88 -3.79 -6.03 4.80
N ASN A 89 -3.57 -7.26 5.31
CA ASN A 89 -3.72 -8.49 4.55
C ASN A 89 -4.90 -9.32 5.05
N TRP A 90 -5.93 -9.43 4.22
CA TRP A 90 -7.09 -10.30 4.45
C TRP A 90 -6.77 -11.72 3.96
N VAL A 91 -6.44 -12.61 4.89
CA VAL A 91 -5.95 -13.96 4.59
C VAL A 91 -7.05 -15.01 4.66
N SER A 92 -6.84 -16.13 3.98
CA SER A 92 -7.74 -17.28 4.08
C SER A 92 -7.76 -17.81 5.51
N SER A 93 -8.95 -17.93 6.09
CA SER A 93 -9.16 -18.39 7.47
C SER A 93 -10.60 -18.83 7.69
N SER A 94 -10.80 -19.78 8.60
CA SER A 94 -12.11 -20.22 9.07
C SER A 94 -12.78 -19.21 10.02
N GLU A 95 -12.00 -18.27 10.56
CA GLU A 95 -12.49 -17.25 11.49
C GLU A 95 -13.41 -16.23 10.80
N PRO A 96 -14.30 -15.54 11.54
CA PRO A 96 -15.09 -14.43 10.99
C PRO A 96 -14.24 -13.36 10.31
N LEU A 97 -14.82 -12.65 9.33
CA LEU A 97 -14.17 -11.51 8.66
C LEU A 97 -13.66 -10.51 9.70
N ASP A 98 -12.46 -9.98 9.45
CA ASP A 98 -11.74 -8.99 10.28
C ASP A 98 -11.20 -9.50 11.63
N THR A 99 -11.36 -10.79 11.95
CA THR A 99 -10.66 -11.40 13.10
C THR A 99 -9.15 -11.34 12.88
N SER A 100 -8.40 -10.80 13.85
CA SER A 100 -6.93 -10.74 13.78
C SER A 100 -6.33 -12.14 13.64
N VAL A 101 -5.35 -12.29 12.75
CA VAL A 101 -4.62 -13.54 12.51
C VAL A 101 -3.15 -13.30 12.84
N GLU A 102 -2.59 -14.11 13.73
CA GLU A 102 -1.20 -13.97 14.13
C GLU A 102 -0.23 -14.24 12.96
N SER A 103 0.88 -13.49 12.94
CA SER A 103 2.00 -13.70 12.03
C SER A 103 3.25 -14.03 12.84
N MET A 104 4.05 -15.00 12.38
CA MET A 104 5.32 -15.31 13.02
C MET A 104 6.36 -14.19 12.88
N LEU A 105 6.27 -13.40 11.81
CA LEU A 105 7.20 -12.30 11.53
C LEU A 105 6.46 -10.96 11.47
N PRO A 106 7.09 -9.88 11.96
CA PRO A 106 6.52 -8.54 11.86
C PRO A 106 6.43 -8.11 10.39
N ASP A 107 5.22 -7.82 9.96
CA ASP A 107 4.84 -7.37 8.61
C ASP A 107 3.71 -6.32 8.75
N CYS A 108 2.78 -6.26 7.80
CA CYS A 108 1.49 -5.61 7.94
C CYS A 108 0.50 -6.41 8.81
N PRO A 109 -0.51 -5.74 9.40
CA PRO A 109 -1.65 -6.41 10.04
C PRO A 109 -2.27 -7.48 9.14
N ARG A 110 -2.63 -8.62 9.74
CA ARG A 110 -3.32 -9.71 9.08
C ARG A 110 -4.66 -9.96 9.75
N VAL A 111 -5.71 -10.08 8.95
CA VAL A 111 -7.05 -10.38 9.42
C VAL A 111 -7.69 -11.46 8.57
N SER A 112 -8.67 -12.18 9.10
CA SER A 112 -9.40 -13.19 8.35
C SER A 112 -10.26 -12.54 7.26
N ALA A 113 -10.29 -13.17 6.08
CA ALA A 113 -11.22 -12.85 4.99
C ALA A 113 -12.62 -13.46 5.18
N GLY A 114 -12.85 -14.24 6.24
CA GLY A 114 -14.11 -14.96 6.45
C GLY A 114 -14.35 -16.09 5.45
N THR A 115 -13.27 -16.68 4.93
CA THR A 115 -13.28 -17.82 4.01
C THR A 115 -11.93 -18.53 3.98
N GLU A 116 -11.94 -19.84 3.86
CA GLU A 116 -10.73 -20.65 3.60
C GLU A 116 -10.40 -20.77 2.11
N ARG A 117 -11.26 -20.24 1.22
CA ARG A 117 -11.06 -20.30 -0.22
C ARG A 117 -10.20 -19.11 -0.67
N HIS A 118 -8.93 -19.39 -0.95
CA HIS A 118 -7.93 -18.43 -1.45
C HIS A 118 -8.50 -17.43 -2.46
N GLU A 119 -9.15 -17.94 -3.51
CA GLU A 119 -9.68 -17.17 -4.64
C GLU A 119 -10.87 -16.27 -4.27
N LEU A 120 -11.53 -16.52 -3.14
CA LEU A 120 -12.69 -15.74 -2.68
C LEU A 120 -12.32 -14.62 -1.71
N THR A 121 -11.08 -14.55 -1.24
CA THR A 121 -10.67 -13.58 -0.22
C THR A 121 -10.94 -12.14 -0.64
N SER A 122 -10.65 -11.76 -1.89
CA SER A 122 -10.95 -10.42 -2.42
C SER A 122 -12.44 -10.06 -2.37
N TRP A 123 -13.31 -10.99 -2.78
CA TRP A 123 -14.76 -10.75 -2.80
C TRP A 123 -15.33 -10.70 -1.38
N LYS A 124 -14.91 -11.65 -0.54
CA LYS A 124 -15.41 -11.77 0.84
C LYS A 124 -14.99 -10.59 1.71
N SER A 125 -13.79 -10.05 1.47
CA SER A 125 -13.25 -8.90 2.18
C SER A 125 -13.64 -7.55 1.58
N PHE A 126 -14.32 -7.51 0.42
CA PHE A 126 -14.64 -6.27 -0.29
C PHE A 126 -15.24 -5.17 0.62
N PRO A 127 -16.26 -5.42 1.46
CA PRO A 127 -16.82 -4.38 2.31
C PRO A 127 -15.81 -3.83 3.32
N SER A 128 -14.98 -4.71 3.89
CA SER A 128 -13.97 -4.33 4.88
C SER A 128 -12.82 -3.55 4.24
N ILE A 129 -12.37 -3.96 3.04
CA ILE A 129 -11.33 -3.26 2.27
C ILE A 129 -11.75 -1.82 1.96
N PHE A 130 -12.99 -1.61 1.51
CA PHE A 130 -13.47 -0.26 1.20
C PHE A 130 -13.65 0.61 2.45
N LYS A 131 -14.03 0.00 3.58
CA LYS A 131 -14.02 0.69 4.87
C LYS A 131 -12.60 1.13 5.25
N PHE A 132 -11.63 0.21 5.17
CA PHE A 132 -10.21 0.49 5.43
C PHE A 132 -9.66 1.62 4.53
N PHE A 133 -9.99 1.61 3.24
CA PHE A 133 -9.61 2.69 2.33
C PHE A 133 -10.26 4.03 2.67
N GLY A 134 -11.54 4.03 3.09
CA GLY A 134 -12.24 5.22 3.56
C GLY A 134 -11.52 5.85 4.75
N GLU A 135 -11.23 5.04 5.77
CA GLU A 135 -10.52 5.46 6.99
C GLU A 135 -9.11 6.00 6.66
N ALA A 136 -8.36 5.32 5.79
CA ALA A 136 -7.04 5.78 5.37
C ALA A 136 -7.11 7.12 4.60
N SER A 137 -8.12 7.31 3.74
CA SER A 137 -8.34 8.57 3.03
C SER A 137 -8.66 9.72 3.98
N GLU A 138 -9.50 9.48 4.99
CA GLU A 138 -9.86 10.48 5.99
C GLU A 138 -8.68 10.89 6.87
N ALA A 139 -7.85 9.92 7.28
CA ALA A 139 -6.64 10.15 8.06
C ALA A 139 -5.64 11.03 7.29
N LYS A 140 -5.39 10.71 6.01
CA LYS A 140 -4.48 11.49 5.14
C LYS A 140 -4.99 12.92 4.90
N ASN A 141 -6.30 13.10 4.71
CA ASN A 141 -6.88 14.44 4.57
C ASN A 141 -6.80 15.28 5.86
N SER A 142 -6.84 14.62 7.02
CA SER A 142 -6.75 15.28 8.32
C SER A 142 -5.32 15.70 8.66
N SER A 143 -4.31 14.91 8.30
CA SER A 143 -2.90 15.27 8.48
C SER A 143 -2.46 16.45 7.62
N VAL A 144 -2.96 16.55 6.38
CA VAL A 144 -2.71 17.70 5.50
C VAL A 144 -3.28 19.01 6.07
N LYS A 145 -4.45 18.97 6.71
CA LYS A 145 -5.07 20.15 7.36
C LYS A 145 -4.30 20.65 8.59
N LEU A 146 -3.48 19.81 9.22
CA LEU A 146 -2.72 20.14 10.42
C LEU A 146 -1.30 20.67 10.13
N ALA A 147 -0.86 20.72 8.87
CA ALA A 147 0.43 21.32 8.52
C ALA A 147 0.45 22.84 8.84
N PRO A 148 1.46 23.36 9.57
CA PRO A 148 1.41 24.71 10.08
C PRO A 148 1.56 25.75 8.97
N THR A 149 0.57 26.63 8.82
CA THR A 149 0.73 27.90 8.10
C THR A 149 1.89 28.66 8.72
N ARG A 150 3.01 28.71 8.00
CA ARG A 150 4.23 29.44 8.35
C ARG A 150 3.91 30.94 8.42
N ARG A 151 3.46 31.45 9.58
CA ARG A 151 3.38 32.89 9.85
C ARG A 151 4.80 33.43 9.88
N SER A 152 5.18 34.18 8.85
CA SER A 152 6.43 34.93 8.82
C SER A 152 6.34 36.09 9.81
N ASN A 153 6.84 35.90 11.03
CA ASN A 153 7.18 37.03 11.87
C ASN A 153 8.52 37.58 11.37
N ARG A 154 8.41 38.53 10.43
CA ARG A 154 9.49 39.42 10.02
C ARG A 154 9.79 40.33 11.22
N ILE A 155 10.82 39.99 12.01
CA ILE A 155 11.36 40.88 13.02
C ILE A 155 12.01 42.04 12.26
N LYS A 156 11.42 43.23 12.36
CA LYS A 156 12.08 44.49 11.98
C LYS A 156 13.13 44.77 13.06
N TYR A 157 14.37 44.94 12.64
CA TYR A 157 15.35 45.69 13.42
C TYR A 157 14.86 47.14 13.49
N GLU A 158 14.63 47.65 14.70
CA GLU A 158 14.62 49.09 14.97
C GLU A 158 15.91 49.45 15.68
N GLU A 159 16.54 50.50 15.15
CA GLU A 159 17.71 51.19 15.67
C GLU A 159 17.47 51.67 17.10
N LEU A 160 18.47 51.47 17.97
CA LEU A 160 19.02 52.42 18.94
C LEU A 160 20.21 51.79 19.69
#